data_AF-A0A7W7GSQ0-F1
#
_entry.id   AF-A0A7W7GSQ0-F1
#
_cell.length_a   1.000
_cell.length_b   1.000
_cell.length_c   1.000
_cell.angle_alpha   90.00
_cell.angle_beta   90.00
_cell.angle_gamma   90.00
#
_symmetry.space_group_name_H-M   'P 1'
#
loop_
_entity.id
_entity.type
_entity.pdbx_description
1 polymer ?
#
loop_
_entity_poly.entity_id
_entity_poly.type
_entity_poly.pdbx_seq_one_letter_code
_entity_poly.pdbx_strand_id
1 'polypeptide(L)'
;MAQWSVVIPSEQWATERLFQQDVVVVKGGPAGVSAGDEVLLVADDQVVALGRVEKAGEYLALAYLRRAFDEPVPAGELAAGGAVTEDVFRRFAEQLGRPLPKRNWLVSVALPIEASGPGEAVRQFWSHVSDLGPRELPTYVWPSGDELAMQAFVLGVEANQDPEEEEED
;
A
#
# COMPACT_ATOMS: atom_id res chain seq x y z
N MET A 1 -10.16 21.21 14.31
CA MET A 1 -9.74 19.95 13.69
C MET A 1 -8.53 19.50 14.47
N ALA A 2 -8.63 18.40 15.21
CA ALA A 2 -7.52 17.85 15.96
C ALA A 2 -6.70 16.92 15.06
N GLN A 3 -5.45 16.66 15.45
CA GLN A 3 -4.54 15.77 14.75
C GLN A 3 -4.19 14.57 15.63
N TRP A 4 -4.09 13.41 15.00
CA TRP A 4 -3.87 12.14 15.69
C TRP A 4 -2.86 11.27 14.93
N SER A 5 -2.19 10.37 15.65
CA SER A 5 -1.52 9.21 15.08
C SER A 5 -2.31 7.96 15.43
N VAL A 6 -2.52 7.10 14.44
CA VAL A 6 -3.26 5.85 14.58
C VAL A 6 -2.38 4.72 14.05
N VAL A 7 -2.13 3.74 14.90
CA VAL A 7 -1.31 2.57 14.56
C VAL A 7 -2.20 1.49 13.95
N ILE A 8 -1.78 0.94 12.81
CA ILE A 8 -2.41 -0.22 12.17
C ILE A 8 -1.48 -1.44 12.27
N PRO A 9 -2.02 -2.66 12.34
CA PRO A 9 -1.20 -3.87 12.31
C PRO A 9 -0.45 -4.02 10.98
N SER A 10 0.73 -4.64 11.03
CA SER A 10 1.57 -4.91 9.85
C SER A 10 0.81 -5.70 8.77
N GLU A 11 -0.02 -6.67 9.17
CA GLU A 11 -0.87 -7.44 8.24
C GLU A 11 -1.92 -6.59 7.52
N GLN A 12 -2.48 -5.59 8.23
CA GLN A 12 -3.39 -4.65 7.62
C GLN A 12 -2.64 -3.76 6.64
N TRP A 13 -1.47 -3.23 7.04
CA TRP A 13 -0.65 -2.43 6.13
C TRP A 13 -0.26 -3.20 4.87
N ALA A 14 0.17 -4.46 4.98
CA ALA A 14 0.45 -5.32 3.83
C ALA A 14 -0.77 -5.48 2.91
N THR A 15 -1.98 -5.55 3.46
CA THR A 15 -3.22 -5.61 2.68
C THR A 15 -3.53 -4.28 1.98
N GLU A 16 -3.31 -3.15 2.65
CA GLU A 16 -3.50 -1.80 2.07
C GLU A 16 -2.49 -1.51 0.95
N ARG A 17 -1.28 -2.09 1.01
CA ARG A 17 -0.29 -2.02 -0.08
C ARG A 17 -0.74 -2.81 -1.31
N LEU A 18 -1.45 -3.91 -1.09
CA LEU A 18 -1.87 -4.82 -2.15
C LEU A 18 -3.11 -4.31 -2.91
N PHE A 19 -4.05 -3.68 -2.21
CA PHE A 19 -5.32 -3.28 -2.79
C PHE A 19 -5.55 -1.78 -2.73
N GLN A 20 -5.95 -1.20 -3.86
CA GLN A 20 -6.41 0.20 -3.90
C GLN A 20 -7.71 0.35 -3.11
N GLN A 21 -7.64 1.01 -1.95
CA GLN A 21 -8.81 1.40 -1.15
C GLN A 21 -8.79 2.89 -0.85
N ASP A 22 -9.89 3.61 -1.11
CA ASP A 22 -9.95 5.06 -0.83
C ASP A 22 -10.24 5.37 0.63
N VAL A 23 -10.72 4.39 1.39
CA VAL A 23 -10.99 4.48 2.83
C VAL A 23 -10.35 3.28 3.51
N VAL A 24 -9.67 3.51 4.63
CA VAL A 24 -9.19 2.46 5.53
C VAL A 24 -10.00 2.44 6.81
N VAL A 25 -10.33 1.22 7.25
CA VAL A 25 -11.07 1.00 8.50
C VAL A 25 -10.11 0.46 9.55
N VAL A 26 -9.95 1.20 10.64
CA VAL A 26 -9.09 0.81 11.75
C VAL A 26 -9.97 0.39 12.93
N LYS A 27 -9.59 -0.72 13.57
CA LYS A 27 -10.27 -1.19 14.78
C LYS A 27 -9.85 -0.32 15.97
N GLY A 28 -10.79 0.48 16.47
CA GLY A 28 -10.51 1.45 17.52
C GLY A 28 -9.60 2.60 17.07
N GLY A 29 -9.37 3.52 18.01
CA GLY A 29 -8.51 4.68 17.82
C GLY A 29 -8.32 5.45 19.14
N PRO A 30 -7.47 6.48 19.17
CA PRO A 30 -7.29 7.31 20.35
C PRO A 30 -8.63 7.86 20.88
N ALA A 31 -8.75 7.93 22.21
CA ALA A 31 -9.95 8.49 22.83
C ALA A 31 -10.11 9.98 22.45
N GLY A 32 -11.31 10.38 22.02
CA GLY A 32 -11.63 11.77 21.66
C GLY A 32 -11.54 12.09 20.16
N VAL A 33 -11.08 11.15 19.33
CA VAL A 33 -11.11 11.29 17.86
C VAL A 33 -12.54 11.53 17.38
N SER A 34 -12.71 12.52 16.51
CA SER A 34 -14.00 12.91 15.96
C SER A 34 -13.97 12.97 14.43
N ALA A 35 -15.15 12.89 13.80
CA ALA A 35 -15.26 13.08 12.36
C ALA A 35 -14.71 14.45 11.94
N GLY A 36 -13.96 14.47 10.84
CA GLY A 36 -13.26 15.64 10.34
C GLY A 36 -11.83 15.80 10.87
N ASP A 37 -11.44 15.12 11.94
CA ASP A 37 -10.04 15.16 12.42
C ASP A 37 -9.09 14.54 11.39
N GLU A 38 -7.81 14.94 11.46
CA GLU A 38 -6.78 14.42 10.56
C GLU A 38 -5.88 13.42 11.28
N VAL A 39 -5.43 12.41 10.53
CA VAL A 39 -4.76 11.24 11.09
C VAL A 39 -3.51 10.93 10.29
N LEU A 40 -2.39 10.76 10.99
CA LEU A 40 -1.21 10.06 10.48
C LEU A 40 -1.37 8.57 10.79
N LEU A 41 -1.32 7.74 9.75
CA LEU A 41 -1.34 6.30 9.90
C LEU A 41 0.06 5.77 10.07
N VAL A 42 0.24 4.90 11.07
CA VAL A 42 1.52 4.35 11.47
C VAL A 42 1.48 2.83 11.38
N ALA A 43 2.49 2.22 10.78
CA ALA A 43 2.72 0.78 10.75
C ALA A 43 4.23 0.51 10.82
N ASP A 44 4.66 -0.50 11.57
CA ASP A 44 6.07 -0.92 11.67
C ASP A 44 7.06 0.24 11.89
N ASP A 45 6.76 1.12 12.86
CA ASP A 45 7.54 2.33 13.17
C ASP A 45 7.68 3.34 12.01
N GLN A 46 6.81 3.26 11.01
CA GLN A 46 6.75 4.17 9.88
C GLN A 46 5.41 4.90 9.80
N VAL A 47 5.41 6.16 9.40
CA VAL A 47 4.21 6.87 8.94
C VAL A 47 3.98 6.52 7.48
N VAL A 48 2.86 5.85 7.21
CA VAL A 48 2.57 5.22 5.91
C VAL A 48 1.48 5.95 5.13
N ALA A 49 0.68 6.78 5.79
CA ALA A 49 -0.37 7.55 5.14
C ALA A 49 -0.84 8.75 5.97
N LEU A 50 -1.53 9.64 5.29
CA LEU A 50 -2.31 10.73 5.87
C LEU A 50 -3.78 10.52 5.51
N GLY A 51 -4.67 10.62 6.49
CA GLY A 51 -6.10 10.48 6.29
C GLY A 51 -6.92 11.52 7.03
N ARG A 52 -8.22 11.51 6.75
CA ARG A 52 -9.24 12.28 7.47
C ARG A 52 -10.31 11.33 7.99
N VAL A 53 -10.71 11.51 9.25
CA VAL A 53 -11.77 10.73 9.87
C VAL A 53 -13.10 11.04 9.21
N GLU A 54 -13.71 10.05 8.57
CA GLU A 54 -15.11 10.13 8.09
C GLU A 54 -16.09 9.74 9.20
N LYS A 55 -15.71 8.71 9.98
CA LYS A 55 -16.53 8.19 11.07
C LYS A 55 -15.65 7.77 12.24
N ALA A 56 -16.08 8.14 13.45
CA ALA A 56 -15.46 7.71 14.70
C ALA A 56 -16.47 6.95 15.58
N GLY A 57 -15.98 5.96 16.33
CA GLY A 57 -16.78 5.08 17.18
C GLY A 57 -16.01 3.81 17.54
N GLU A 58 -16.68 2.65 17.50
CA GLU A 58 -16.02 1.34 17.67
C GLU A 58 -14.90 1.10 16.64
N TYR A 59 -15.06 1.67 15.45
CA TYR A 59 -14.09 1.68 14.37
C TYR A 59 -13.88 3.11 13.89
N LEU A 60 -12.67 3.39 13.41
CA LEU A 60 -12.37 4.60 12.67
C LEU A 60 -12.41 4.30 11.17
N ALA A 61 -13.21 5.05 10.42
CA ALA A 61 -13.14 5.06 8.95
C ALA A 61 -12.38 6.31 8.52
N LEU A 62 -11.27 6.14 7.79
CA LEU A 62 -10.37 7.20 7.40
C LEU A 62 -10.30 7.29 5.87
N ALA A 63 -10.74 8.40 5.30
CA ALA A 63 -10.50 8.68 3.89
C ALA A 63 -9.02 9.04 3.69
N TYR A 64 -8.36 8.39 2.73
CA TYR A 64 -6.98 8.70 2.42
C TYR A 64 -6.87 10.09 1.79
N LEU A 65 -6.06 10.95 2.40
CA LEU A 65 -5.63 12.21 1.81
C LEU A 65 -4.33 12.02 1.02
N ARG A 66 -3.40 11.21 1.55
CA ARG A 66 -2.13 10.81 0.92
C ARG A 66 -1.74 9.42 1.37
N ARG A 67 -1.10 8.65 0.47
CA ARG A 67 -0.50 7.35 0.76
C ARG A 67 0.99 7.44 0.45
N ALA A 68 1.80 6.92 1.35
CA ALA A 68 3.25 6.85 1.23
C ALA A 68 3.70 5.41 1.53
N PHE A 69 3.04 4.45 0.87
CA PHE A 69 3.26 3.03 1.11
C PHE A 69 4.61 2.55 0.58
N ASP A 70 5.08 3.18 -0.49
CA ASP A 70 6.31 2.84 -1.18
C ASP A 70 7.52 3.63 -0.63
N GLU A 71 7.28 4.86 -0.16
CA GLU A 71 8.29 5.73 0.46
C GLU A 71 7.79 6.24 1.83
N PRO A 72 7.58 5.35 2.82
CA PRO A 72 7.11 5.76 4.13
C PRO A 72 8.23 6.49 4.90
N VAL A 73 7.86 7.25 5.95
CA VAL A 73 8.82 8.04 6.73
C VAL A 73 8.89 7.59 8.19
N PRO A 74 10.05 7.59 8.86
CA PRO A 74 10.18 7.08 10.23
C PRO A 74 9.27 7.80 11.22
N ALA A 75 8.46 7.03 11.97
CA ALA A 75 7.45 7.57 12.88
C ALA A 75 8.03 8.19 14.15
N GLY A 76 9.15 7.65 14.66
CA GLY A 76 9.76 8.10 15.90
C GLY A 76 8.76 8.08 17.06
N GLU A 77 8.53 9.24 17.68
CA GLU A 77 7.59 9.39 18.80
C GLU A 77 6.12 9.09 18.44
N LEU A 78 5.76 9.09 17.15
CA LEU A 78 4.40 8.76 16.70
C LEU A 78 4.08 7.26 16.75
N ALA A 79 5.09 6.40 16.91
CA ALA A 79 4.94 4.94 16.94
C ALA A 79 3.97 4.44 18.03
N ALA A 80 3.81 5.19 19.11
CA ALA A 80 2.90 4.84 20.20
C ALA A 80 1.42 5.12 19.90
N GLY A 81 1.11 5.89 18.85
CA GLY A 81 -0.25 6.39 18.60
C GLY A 81 -0.69 7.48 19.60
N GLY A 82 -1.74 8.23 19.27
CA GLY A 82 -2.35 9.20 20.18
C GLY A 82 -2.55 10.60 19.60
N ALA A 83 -2.71 11.58 20.48
CA ALA A 83 -2.87 12.98 20.09
C ALA A 83 -1.55 13.54 19.56
N VAL A 84 -1.62 14.29 18.46
CA VAL A 84 -0.47 14.89 17.80
C VAL A 84 -0.66 16.40 17.77
N THR A 85 0.39 17.15 18.11
CA THR A 85 0.37 18.61 17.98
C THR A 85 0.40 19.00 16.51
N GLU A 86 -0.24 20.12 16.16
CA GLU A 86 -0.33 20.61 14.78
C GLU A 86 1.05 20.75 14.10
N ASP A 87 2.08 21.23 14.80
CA ASP A 87 3.42 21.42 14.24
C ASP A 87 4.09 20.08 13.84
N VAL A 88 3.99 19.07 14.72
CA VAL A 88 4.49 17.71 14.43
C VAL A 88 3.74 17.11 13.25
N PHE A 89 2.41 17.25 13.23
CA PHE A 89 1.60 16.76 12.13
C PHE A 89 1.96 17.41 10.80
N ARG A 90 2.12 18.74 10.78
CA ARG A 90 2.50 19.50 9.57
C ARG A 90 3.87 19.07 9.05
N ARG A 91 4.84 18.85 9.93
CA ARG A 91 6.17 18.33 9.57
C ARG A 91 6.09 17.00 8.82
N PHE A 92 5.34 16.03 9.36
CA PHE A 92 5.15 14.73 8.70
C PHE A 92 4.37 14.87 7.40
N ALA A 93 3.31 15.69 7.38
CA ALA A 93 2.54 15.97 6.18
C ALA A 93 3.41 16.61 5.07
N GLU A 94 4.42 17.41 5.40
CA GLU A 94 5.39 17.94 4.44
C GLU A 94 6.38 16.86 3.97
N GLN A 95 6.87 16.03 4.89
CA GLN A 95 7.80 14.92 4.57
C GLN A 95 7.19 13.87 3.64
N LEU A 96 5.91 13.52 3.83
CA LEU A 96 5.17 12.61 2.94
C LEU A 96 4.98 13.19 1.52
N GLY A 97 5.34 14.45 1.29
CA GLY A 97 5.32 15.07 -0.02
C GLY A 97 3.91 15.29 -0.58
N ARG A 98 3.85 15.61 -1.86
CA ARG A 98 2.59 15.79 -2.61
C ARG A 98 2.32 14.53 -3.43
N PRO A 99 1.04 14.21 -3.72
CA PRO A 99 0.72 13.13 -4.65
C PRO A 99 1.47 13.31 -5.97
N LEU A 100 2.18 12.28 -6.39
CA LEU A 100 2.85 12.27 -7.68
C LEU A 100 1.82 12.35 -8.81
N PRO A 101 2.16 13.01 -9.93
CA PRO A 101 1.28 13.06 -11.08
C PRO A 101 1.02 11.65 -11.61
N LYS A 102 -0.22 11.37 -12.00
CA LYS A 102 -0.60 10.09 -12.59
C LYS A 102 0.11 9.89 -13.92
N ARG A 103 0.60 8.68 -14.14
CA ARG A 103 1.17 8.20 -15.40
C ARG A 103 0.40 6.98 -15.87
N ASN A 104 0.47 6.70 -17.17
CA ASN A 104 -0.09 5.49 -17.72
C ASN A 104 0.92 4.35 -17.55
N TRP A 105 0.46 3.27 -16.95
CA TRP A 105 1.23 2.06 -16.72
C TRP A 105 0.56 0.89 -17.45
N LEU A 106 1.37 0.00 -17.99
CA LEU A 106 0.92 -1.31 -18.43
C LEU A 106 1.25 -2.30 -17.32
N VAL A 107 0.27 -3.13 -16.97
CA VAL A 107 0.38 -4.14 -15.91
C VAL A 107 -0.06 -5.48 -16.47
N SER A 108 0.74 -6.52 -16.28
CA SER A 108 0.44 -7.88 -16.74
C SER A 108 0.79 -8.91 -15.68
N VAL A 109 0.17 -10.09 -15.81
CA VAL A 109 0.61 -11.32 -15.13
C VAL A 109 1.06 -12.27 -16.23
N ALA A 110 2.33 -12.68 -16.18
CA ALA A 110 2.90 -13.59 -17.15
C ALA A 110 3.23 -14.92 -16.45
N LEU A 111 2.57 -15.99 -16.88
CA LEU A 111 2.77 -17.33 -16.34
C LEU A 111 3.26 -18.27 -17.44
N PRO A 112 4.32 -19.06 -17.21
CA PRO A 112 4.75 -20.09 -18.14
C PRO A 112 3.78 -21.26 -18.09
N ILE A 113 2.89 -21.35 -19.08
CA ILE A 113 1.85 -22.40 -19.15
C ILE A 113 2.18 -23.35 -20.30
N GLU A 114 2.36 -24.63 -19.98
CA GLU A 114 2.47 -25.70 -20.96
C GLU A 114 1.09 -26.30 -21.26
N ALA A 115 0.67 -26.24 -22.52
CA ALA A 115 -0.65 -26.70 -22.94
C ALA A 115 -0.66 -27.18 -24.39
N SER A 116 -1.63 -28.04 -24.73
CA SER A 116 -1.77 -28.62 -26.08
C SER A 116 -2.24 -27.59 -27.12
N GLY A 117 -2.68 -26.41 -26.69
CA GLY A 117 -3.08 -25.31 -27.56
C GLY A 117 -3.52 -24.05 -26.80
N PRO A 118 -3.76 -22.95 -27.52
CA PRO A 118 -3.98 -21.63 -26.92
C PRO A 118 -5.22 -21.56 -26.02
N GLY A 119 -6.31 -22.24 -26.40
CA GLY A 119 -7.53 -22.27 -25.59
C GLY A 119 -7.38 -23.05 -24.28
N GLU A 120 -6.51 -24.06 -24.24
CA GLU A 120 -6.18 -24.78 -23.01
C GLU A 120 -5.26 -23.92 -22.13
N ALA A 121 -4.26 -23.26 -22.71
CA ALA A 121 -3.37 -22.35 -22.00
C ALA A 121 -4.15 -21.26 -21.25
N VAL A 122 -5.17 -20.65 -21.88
CA VAL A 122 -6.03 -19.64 -21.24
C VAL A 122 -6.84 -20.22 -20.07
N ARG A 123 -7.35 -21.45 -20.19
CA ARG A 123 -8.08 -22.09 -19.09
C ARG A 123 -7.15 -22.37 -17.91
N GLN A 124 -5.97 -22.93 -18.17
CA GLN A 124 -4.98 -23.18 -17.14
C GLN A 124 -4.49 -21.87 -16.49
N PHE A 125 -4.27 -20.80 -17.26
CA PHE A 125 -3.94 -19.47 -16.73
C PHE A 125 -4.99 -19.02 -15.70
N TRP A 126 -6.28 -19.06 -16.04
CA TRP A 126 -7.32 -18.63 -15.11
C TRP A 126 -7.43 -19.53 -13.87
N SER A 127 -7.16 -20.83 -14.01
CA SER A 127 -7.03 -21.73 -12.86
C SER A 127 -5.89 -21.28 -11.92
N HIS A 128 -4.68 -21.04 -12.45
CA HIS A 128 -3.55 -20.57 -11.64
C HIS A 128 -3.82 -19.22 -10.98
N VAL A 129 -4.44 -18.29 -11.72
CA VAL A 129 -4.80 -16.97 -11.17
C VAL A 129 -5.79 -17.12 -10.00
N SER A 130 -6.74 -18.04 -10.11
CA SER A 130 -7.71 -18.32 -9.06
C SER A 130 -7.09 -19.01 -7.84
N ASP A 131 -6.13 -19.90 -8.06
CA ASP A 131 -5.54 -20.73 -7.00
C ASP A 131 -4.49 -19.96 -6.18
N LEU A 132 -3.63 -19.17 -6.83
CA LEU A 132 -2.54 -18.42 -6.19
C LEU A 132 -2.97 -17.02 -5.74
N GLY A 133 -3.73 -16.32 -6.58
CA GLY A 133 -4.21 -14.98 -6.30
C GLY A 133 -3.11 -13.90 -6.15
N PRO A 134 -3.49 -12.68 -5.76
CA PRO A 134 -2.62 -11.51 -5.80
C PRO A 134 -1.48 -11.51 -4.76
N ARG A 135 -1.49 -12.44 -3.80
CA ARG A 135 -0.43 -12.54 -2.79
C ARG A 135 0.79 -13.33 -3.27
N GLU A 136 0.60 -14.18 -4.26
CA GLU A 136 1.62 -15.13 -4.73
C GLU A 136 2.01 -14.86 -6.18
N LEU A 137 1.13 -14.28 -6.99
CA LEU A 137 1.41 -14.03 -8.40
C LEU A 137 2.28 -12.78 -8.59
N PRO A 138 3.40 -12.88 -9.35
CA PRO A 138 4.13 -11.71 -9.76
C PRO A 138 3.33 -10.89 -10.79
N THR A 139 3.33 -9.58 -10.59
CA THR A 139 2.80 -8.60 -11.55
C THR A 139 3.93 -7.85 -12.19
N TYR A 140 3.94 -7.79 -13.51
CA TYR A 140 4.93 -7.05 -14.27
C TYR A 140 4.36 -5.68 -14.63
N VAL A 141 5.12 -4.62 -14.37
CA VAL A 141 4.72 -3.24 -14.62
C VAL A 141 5.79 -2.49 -15.39
N TRP A 142 5.35 -1.65 -16.32
CA TRP A 142 6.22 -0.75 -17.07
C TRP A 142 5.47 0.52 -17.52
N PRO A 143 6.17 1.64 -17.72
CA PRO A 143 5.56 2.86 -18.25
C PRO A 143 5.04 2.63 -19.68
N SER A 144 3.87 3.20 -19.98
CA SER A 144 3.37 3.19 -21.36
C SER A 144 4.36 3.95 -22.27
N GLY A 145 4.85 3.27 -23.31
CA GLY A 145 5.87 3.81 -24.23
C GLY A 145 7.32 3.45 -23.88
N ASP A 146 7.56 2.72 -22.77
CA ASP A 146 8.88 2.22 -22.39
C ASP A 146 8.77 0.77 -21.88
N GLU A 147 8.58 -0.16 -22.80
CA GLU A 147 8.32 -1.59 -22.49
C GLU A 147 9.57 -2.34 -22.00
N LEU A 148 10.76 -1.76 -22.18
CA LEU A 148 12.01 -2.36 -21.72
C LEU A 148 12.27 -2.10 -20.23
N ALA A 149 11.59 -1.13 -19.62
CA ALA A 149 11.67 -0.83 -18.19
C ALA A 149 10.74 -1.72 -17.34
N MET A 150 10.58 -2.99 -17.74
CA MET A 150 9.69 -3.95 -17.07
C MET A 150 10.27 -4.37 -15.72
N GLN A 151 9.46 -4.20 -14.68
CA GLN A 151 9.79 -4.61 -13.32
C GLN A 151 8.74 -5.56 -12.76
N ALA A 152 9.16 -6.55 -11.99
CA ALA A 152 8.27 -7.47 -11.31
C ALA A 152 7.95 -6.97 -9.89
N PHE A 153 6.68 -7.12 -9.50
CA PHE A 153 6.16 -6.77 -8.19
C PHE A 153 5.38 -7.94 -7.59
N VAL A 154 5.65 -8.26 -6.33
CA VAL A 154 4.89 -9.21 -5.51
C VAL A 154 4.47 -8.47 -4.24
N LEU A 155 3.19 -8.60 -3.85
CA LEU A 155 2.63 -7.90 -2.68
C LEU A 155 2.77 -6.35 -2.72
N GLY A 156 2.84 -5.76 -3.92
CA GLY A 156 3.06 -4.32 -4.08
C GLY A 156 4.48 -3.87 -3.72
N VAL A 157 5.44 -4.80 -3.68
CA VAL A 157 6.87 -4.54 -3.51
C VAL A 157 7.59 -5.01 -4.76
N GLU A 158 8.60 -4.24 -5.17
CA GLU A 158 9.53 -4.69 -6.20
C GLU A 158 10.18 -6.00 -5.77
N ALA A 159 10.13 -7.00 -6.64
CA ALA A 159 10.70 -8.32 -6.41
C ALA A 159 11.57 -8.68 -7.60
N ASN A 160 12.88 -8.70 -7.41
CA ASN A 160 13.78 -9.23 -8.43
C ASN A 160 13.42 -10.71 -8.67
N GLN A 161 13.37 -11.11 -9.93
CA GLN A 161 13.06 -12.49 -10.33
C GLN A 161 14.25 -13.13 -11.05
N ASP A 162 15.40 -12.46 -11.08
CA ASP A 162 16.64 -13.01 -11.62
C ASP A 162 17.29 -13.96 -10.60
N PRO A 163 17.30 -15.28 -10.85
CA PRO A 163 17.89 -16.24 -9.93
C PRO A 163 19.40 -16.07 -9.75
N GLU A 164 20.09 -15.41 -10.70
CA GLU A 164 21.54 -15.20 -10.65
C GLU A 164 21.94 -14.04 -9.74
N GLU A 165 21.01 -13.13 -9.41
CA GLU A 165 21.26 -11.97 -8.52
C GLU A 165 20.86 -12.25 -7.06
N GLU A 166 20.21 -13.38 -6.75
CA GLU A 166 19.84 -13.77 -5.37
C GLU A 166 21.03 -14.28 -4.52
N GLU A 167 22.24 -14.43 -5.08
CA GLU A 167 23.42 -14.96 -4.38
C GLU A 167 24.31 -13.90 -3.68
N GLU A 168 23.98 -12.61 -3.73
CA GLU A 168 24.73 -11.54 -3.05
C GLU A 168 24.01 -11.05 -1.75
N ASP A 169 24.07 -11.83 -0.67
CA ASP A 169 23.83 -11.37 0.71
C ASP A 169 24.85 -11.97 1.71
#